data_AF-A0A0F8Z774-F1
#
_entry.id   AF-A0A0F8Z774-F1
#
_cell.length_a   1.000
_cell.length_b   1.000
_cell.length_c   1.000
_cell.angle_alpha   90.00
_cell.angle_beta   90.00
_cell.angle_gamma   90.00
#
_symmetry.space_group_name_H-M   'P 1'
#
loop_
_entity.id
_entity.type
_entity.pdbx_description
1 polymer ?
#
loop_
_entity_poly.entity_id
_entity_poly.type
_entity_poly.pdbx_seq_one_letter_code
_entity_poly.pdbx_strand_id
1 'polypeptide(L)'
;MKKLLFIYLLFIVPSAVFCIDDEYSRATLKGLENFGVIVHLDGIEELSESRLRAATELKLKSAGVNIIETGDMQSVRDAMIKVEVVGYEAFSGLYYSFGIRIEVRQHGAFKPRDREGFVGDVETWSLWTVGMVGQRDIDFIAGTVEEYVDMFISAYYSVNQRE
;
A
#
# COMPACT_ATOMS: atom_id res chain seq x y z
N MET A 1 -9.12 -40.62 43.96
CA MET A 1 -8.35 -39.36 43.78
C MET A 1 -8.15 -39.13 42.29
N LYS A 2 -8.99 -38.28 41.66
CA LYS A 2 -8.98 -38.02 40.21
C LYS A 2 -8.02 -36.87 39.91
N LYS A 3 -7.08 -37.13 39.00
CA LYS A 3 -6.15 -36.15 38.42
C LYS A 3 -6.95 -35.19 37.52
N LEU A 4 -6.91 -33.88 37.79
CA LEU A 4 -7.30 -32.87 36.80
C LEU A 4 -6.00 -32.30 36.22
N LEU A 5 -5.67 -32.75 35.01
CA LEU A 5 -4.59 -32.20 34.19
C LEU A 5 -5.18 -31.02 33.41
N PHE A 6 -4.93 -29.79 33.88
CA PHE A 6 -5.38 -28.57 33.21
C PHE A 6 -4.36 -28.24 32.11
N ILE A 7 -4.67 -28.62 30.86
CA ILE A 7 -3.89 -28.23 29.69
C ILE A 7 -4.30 -26.79 29.32
N TYR A 8 -3.44 -25.83 29.64
CA TYR A 8 -3.53 -24.47 29.12
C TYR A 8 -3.07 -24.49 27.66
N LEU A 9 -4.03 -24.55 26.74
CA LEU A 9 -3.79 -24.32 25.32
C LEU A 9 -3.60 -22.80 25.13
N LEU A 10 -2.34 -22.35 25.13
CA LEU A 10 -1.98 -21.00 24.71
C LEU A 10 -2.30 -20.87 23.22
N PHE A 11 -3.45 -20.27 22.90
CA PHE A 11 -3.71 -19.72 21.57
C PHE A 11 -2.74 -18.55 21.38
N ILE A 12 -1.61 -18.82 20.72
CA ILE A 12 -0.78 -17.78 20.12
C ILE A 12 -1.59 -17.26 18.93
N VAL A 13 -2.42 -16.23 19.16
CA VAL A 13 -3.03 -15.49 18.06
C VAL A 13 -1.88 -14.73 17.40
N PRO A 14 -1.57 -14.98 16.12
CA PRO A 14 -0.63 -14.13 15.41
C PRO A 14 -1.22 -12.72 15.41
N SER A 15 -0.62 -11.82 16.18
CA SER A 15 -0.89 -10.40 16.08
C SER A 15 -0.31 -9.94 14.75
N ALA A 16 -1.11 -10.02 13.70
CA ALA A 16 -0.82 -9.33 12.46
C ALA A 16 -0.79 -7.83 12.79
N VAL A 17 0.41 -7.26 12.72
CA VAL A 17 0.62 -5.82 12.86
C VAL A 17 0.12 -5.20 11.56
N PHE A 18 -1.16 -4.85 11.53
CA PHE A 18 -1.72 -4.10 10.40
C PHE A 18 -1.42 -2.61 10.60
N CYS A 19 -0.90 -1.96 9.56
CA CYS A 19 -0.74 -0.50 9.51
C CYS A 19 -2.06 0.21 9.13
N ILE A 20 -2.04 1.54 9.26
CA ILE A 20 -3.13 2.47 9.56
C ILE A 20 -4.07 2.70 8.37
N ASP A 21 -4.87 1.69 8.05
CA ASP A 21 -6.18 1.89 7.42
C ASP A 21 -7.21 2.11 8.53
N ASP A 22 -7.26 3.34 9.05
CA ASP A 22 -8.19 3.75 10.09
C ASP A 22 -9.22 4.75 9.56
N GLU A 23 -10.20 5.09 10.39
CA GLU A 23 -11.27 6.00 10.00
C GLU A 23 -10.74 7.40 9.62
N TYR A 24 -9.66 7.86 10.25
CA TYR A 24 -9.06 9.16 9.99
C TYR A 24 -8.30 9.18 8.67
N SER A 25 -7.50 8.14 8.38
CA SER A 25 -6.80 8.03 7.09
C SER A 25 -7.78 7.84 5.94
N ARG A 26 -8.84 7.04 6.11
CA ARG A 26 -9.92 6.93 5.12
C ARG A 26 -10.62 8.27 4.86
N ALA A 27 -10.87 9.07 5.90
CA ALA A 27 -11.52 10.36 5.73
C ALA A 27 -10.76 11.31 4.79
N THR A 28 -9.43 11.17 4.70
CA THR A 28 -8.60 11.96 3.77
C THR A 28 -8.76 11.59 2.30
N LEU A 29 -9.38 10.43 1.99
CA LEU A 29 -9.63 10.00 0.62
C LEU A 29 -10.90 10.62 0.03
N LYS A 30 -11.71 11.29 0.85
CA LYS A 30 -13.00 11.84 0.45
C LYS A 30 -12.83 13.01 -0.53
N GLY A 31 -13.54 12.94 -1.66
CA GLY A 31 -13.57 13.98 -2.68
C GLY A 31 -12.36 14.01 -3.60
N LEU A 32 -11.45 13.03 -3.49
CA LEU A 32 -10.35 12.87 -4.44
C LEU A 32 -10.91 12.27 -5.73
N GLU A 33 -10.72 12.94 -6.86
CA GLU A 33 -11.25 12.49 -8.14
C GLU A 33 -10.15 11.88 -9.00
N ASN A 34 -8.95 12.45 -8.99
CA ASN A 34 -7.88 12.11 -9.93
C ASN A 34 -6.63 11.58 -9.24
N PHE A 35 -6.12 10.43 -9.69
CA PHE A 35 -4.92 9.83 -9.13
C PHE A 35 -3.81 9.67 -10.18
N GLY A 36 -2.58 9.98 -9.81
CA GLY A 36 -1.38 9.48 -10.50
C GLY A 36 -0.90 8.17 -9.87
N VAL A 37 -0.23 7.31 -10.62
CA VAL A 37 0.37 6.07 -10.08
C VAL A 37 1.89 6.09 -10.30
N ILE A 38 2.64 5.94 -9.22
CA ILE A 38 4.09 5.69 -9.26
C ILE A 38 4.35 4.31 -8.69
N VAL A 39 5.19 3.55 -9.36
CA VAL A 39 5.75 2.31 -8.82
C VAL A 39 7.24 2.50 -8.65
N HIS A 40 7.78 2.06 -7.53
CA HIS A 40 9.21 1.95 -7.27
C HIS A 40 9.51 0.50 -6.91
N LEU A 41 10.38 -0.13 -7.69
CA LEU A 41 10.85 -1.50 -7.46
C LEU A 41 12.36 -1.47 -7.24
N ASP A 42 12.82 -2.08 -6.14
CA ASP A 42 14.25 -2.20 -5.83
C ASP A 42 14.59 -3.61 -5.32
N GLY A 43 15.74 -4.13 -5.74
CA GLY A 43 16.34 -5.36 -5.22
C GLY A 43 15.64 -6.69 -5.56
N ILE A 44 14.75 -6.72 -6.56
CA ILE A 44 14.09 -7.95 -7.06
C ILE A 44 14.08 -7.93 -8.60
N GLU A 45 15.01 -8.62 -9.25
CA GLU A 45 15.23 -8.51 -10.71
C GLU A 45 14.15 -9.21 -11.55
N GLU A 46 13.49 -10.24 -11.00
CA GLU A 46 12.46 -11.00 -11.72
C GLU A 46 11.11 -10.27 -11.79
N LEU A 47 10.94 -9.20 -11.01
CA LEU A 47 9.79 -8.32 -11.09
C LEU A 47 10.08 -7.13 -12.02
N SER A 48 9.02 -6.61 -12.63
CA SER A 48 9.11 -5.48 -13.54
C SER A 48 8.26 -4.33 -13.03
N GLU A 49 8.88 -3.16 -12.83
CA GLU A 49 8.19 -1.95 -12.41
C GLU A 49 7.06 -1.57 -13.38
N SER A 50 7.31 -1.69 -14.70
CA SER A 50 6.30 -1.38 -15.72
C SER A 50 5.13 -2.36 -15.69
N ARG A 51 5.38 -3.65 -15.42
CA ARG A 51 4.32 -4.66 -15.24
C ARG A 51 3.48 -4.37 -14.00
N LEU A 52 4.11 -4.09 -12.86
CA LEU A 52 3.41 -3.75 -11.61
C LEU A 52 2.58 -2.46 -11.78
N ARG A 53 3.13 -1.46 -12.47
CA ARG A 53 2.42 -0.22 -12.78
C ARG A 53 1.21 -0.47 -13.66
N ALA A 54 1.39 -1.17 -14.78
CA ALA A 54 0.30 -1.48 -15.70
C ALA A 54 -0.82 -2.30 -15.02
N ALA A 55 -0.46 -3.28 -14.19
CA ALA A 55 -1.44 -4.07 -13.42
C ALA A 55 -2.19 -3.19 -12.42
N THR A 56 -1.49 -2.33 -11.67
CA THR A 56 -2.08 -1.40 -10.71
C THR A 56 -3.04 -0.42 -11.39
N GLU A 57 -2.59 0.24 -12.45
CA GLU A 57 -3.42 1.19 -13.21
C GLU A 57 -4.64 0.52 -13.83
N LEU A 58 -4.47 -0.66 -14.45
CA LEU A 58 -5.57 -1.41 -15.04
C LEU A 58 -6.62 -1.75 -13.98
N LYS A 59 -6.18 -2.19 -12.81
CA LYS A 59 -7.06 -2.57 -11.70
C LYS A 59 -7.84 -1.37 -11.16
N LEU A 60 -7.16 -0.25 -10.93
CA LEU A 60 -7.78 1.00 -10.49
C LEU A 60 -8.79 1.53 -11.53
N LYS A 61 -8.41 1.58 -12.81
CA LYS A 61 -9.28 1.99 -13.92
C LYS A 61 -10.50 1.07 -14.03
N SER A 62 -10.32 -0.25 -13.89
CA SER A 62 -11.42 -1.24 -13.92
C SER A 62 -12.38 -1.08 -12.73
N ALA A 63 -11.89 -0.55 -11.61
CA ALA A 63 -12.72 -0.21 -10.47
C ALA A 63 -13.42 1.16 -10.61
N GLY A 64 -13.16 1.93 -11.68
CA GLY A 64 -13.75 3.26 -11.86
C GLY A 64 -13.01 4.38 -11.12
N VAL A 65 -11.77 4.15 -10.68
CA VAL A 65 -10.89 5.21 -10.16
C VAL A 65 -10.27 5.94 -11.36
N ASN A 66 -10.36 7.27 -11.40
CA ASN A 66 -9.80 8.04 -12.51
C ASN A 66 -8.27 8.15 -12.37
N ILE A 67 -7.54 7.63 -13.35
CA ILE A 67 -6.08 7.63 -13.37
C ILE A 67 -5.57 8.57 -14.45
N ILE A 68 -4.79 9.58 -14.04
CA ILE A 68 -4.07 10.48 -14.94
C ILE A 68 -2.78 9.79 -15.36
N GLU A 69 -2.55 9.66 -16.66
CA GLU A 69 -1.30 9.13 -17.20
C GLU A 69 -0.14 10.06 -16.82
N THR A 70 0.83 9.52 -16.08
CA THR A 70 1.97 10.25 -15.51
C THR A 70 3.05 10.61 -16.54
N GLY A 71 2.65 11.15 -17.70
CA GLY A 71 3.59 11.78 -18.64
C GLY A 71 4.18 13.08 -18.08
N ASP A 72 3.49 13.71 -17.12
CA ASP A 72 3.95 14.87 -16.37
C ASP A 72 3.44 14.80 -14.92
N MET A 73 4.30 14.43 -13.97
CA MET A 73 3.93 14.33 -12.55
C MET A 73 3.44 15.66 -11.96
N GLN A 74 3.77 16.81 -12.55
CA GLN A 74 3.26 18.11 -12.11
C GLN A 74 1.77 18.31 -12.43
N SER A 75 1.21 17.48 -13.33
CA SER A 75 -0.21 17.55 -13.71
C SER A 75 -1.12 16.82 -12.72
N VAL A 76 -0.57 15.99 -11.84
CA VAL A 76 -1.35 15.27 -10.83
C VAL A 76 -1.68 16.23 -9.71
N ARG A 77 -2.90 16.76 -9.72
CA ARG A 77 -3.33 17.83 -8.81
C ARG A 77 -3.89 17.36 -7.48
N ASP A 78 -4.52 16.18 -7.46
CA ASP A 78 -5.29 15.76 -6.28
C ASP A 78 -4.47 14.80 -5.42
N ALA A 79 -4.13 13.62 -5.95
CA ALA A 79 -3.42 12.60 -5.18
C ALA A 79 -2.52 11.69 -6.02
N MET A 80 -1.48 11.14 -5.39
CA MET A 80 -0.58 10.15 -5.98
C MET A 80 -0.66 8.84 -5.21
N ILE A 81 -0.90 7.74 -5.90
CA ILE A 81 -0.74 6.39 -5.37
C ILE A 81 0.70 5.97 -5.65
N LYS A 82 1.49 5.80 -4.58
CA LYS A 82 2.84 5.27 -4.66
C LYS A 82 2.83 3.82 -4.22
N VAL A 83 3.27 2.93 -5.08
CA VAL A 83 3.53 1.51 -4.80
C VAL A 83 5.04 1.32 -4.70
N GLU A 84 5.51 0.85 -3.56
CA GLU A 84 6.93 0.64 -3.29
C GLU A 84 7.13 -0.83 -2.92
N VAL A 85 8.01 -1.49 -3.67
CA VAL A 85 8.40 -2.88 -3.46
C VAL A 85 9.91 -2.92 -3.36
N VAL A 86 10.42 -3.30 -2.20
CA VAL A 86 11.86 -3.42 -1.95
C VAL A 86 12.14 -4.86 -1.54
N GLY A 87 13.15 -5.48 -2.12
CA GLY A 87 13.58 -6.81 -1.73
C GLY A 87 15.10 -6.94 -1.60
N TYR A 88 15.51 -8.02 -0.94
CA TYR A 88 16.89 -8.45 -0.92
C TYR A 88 16.94 -9.98 -0.91
N GLU A 89 17.92 -10.55 -1.62
CA GLU A 89 18.19 -11.98 -1.55
C GLU A 89 18.67 -12.35 -0.15
N ALA A 90 18.06 -13.40 0.41
CA ALA A 90 18.38 -13.95 1.70
C ALA A 90 18.75 -15.44 1.58
N PHE A 91 19.54 -15.93 2.53
CA PHE A 91 19.93 -17.35 2.62
C PHE A 91 20.49 -17.92 1.31
N SER A 92 21.47 -17.23 0.73
CA SER A 92 22.16 -17.66 -0.50
C SER A 92 21.24 -17.83 -1.71
N GLY A 93 20.25 -16.94 -1.85
CA GLY A 93 19.33 -16.91 -3.00
C GLY A 93 18.13 -17.86 -2.88
N LEU A 94 17.95 -18.55 -1.75
CA LEU A 94 16.79 -19.42 -1.55
C LEU A 94 15.49 -18.64 -1.31
N TYR A 95 15.60 -17.44 -0.73
CA TYR A 95 14.47 -16.60 -0.37
C TYR A 95 14.73 -15.14 -0.76
N TYR A 96 13.66 -14.39 -0.98
CA TYR A 96 13.66 -12.94 -0.89
C TYR A 96 13.05 -12.53 0.44
N SER A 97 13.75 -11.65 1.16
CA SER A 97 13.10 -10.82 2.16
C SER A 97 12.62 -9.55 1.46
N PHE A 98 11.39 -9.15 1.71
CA PHE A 98 10.76 -8.04 0.99
C PHE A 98 9.99 -7.11 1.92
N GLY A 99 9.77 -5.89 1.45
CA GLY A 99 8.83 -4.92 1.96
C GLY A 99 7.94 -4.42 0.84
N ILE A 100 6.63 -4.35 1.10
CA ILE A 100 5.65 -3.77 0.18
C ILE A 100 4.98 -2.61 0.92
N ARG A 101 4.83 -1.48 0.25
CA ARG A 101 4.08 -0.33 0.73
C ARG A 101 3.23 0.25 -0.39
N ILE A 102 1.97 0.54 -0.09
CA ILE A 102 1.10 1.35 -0.94
C ILE A 102 0.69 2.55 -0.13
N GLU A 103 0.86 3.76 -0.67
CA GLU A 103 0.52 5.00 0.01
C GLU A 103 -0.16 6.00 -0.94
N VAL A 104 -1.05 6.82 -0.37
CA VAL A 104 -1.66 7.96 -1.04
C VAL A 104 -1.01 9.22 -0.53
N ARG A 105 -0.34 9.95 -1.43
CA ARG A 105 0.25 11.26 -1.18
C ARG A 105 -0.62 12.37 -1.72
N GLN A 106 -0.77 13.42 -0.94
CA GLN A 106 -1.49 14.64 -1.30
C GLN A 106 -0.64 15.86 -0.96
N HIS A 107 -0.85 16.97 -1.67
CA HIS A 107 -0.28 18.25 -1.27
C HIS A 107 -1.01 18.78 -0.02
N GLY A 108 -0.35 18.69 1.13
CA GLY A 108 -0.88 19.18 2.40
C GLY A 108 -0.25 20.51 2.79
N ALA A 109 -1.05 21.38 3.43
CA ALA A 109 -0.56 22.59 4.06
C ALA A 109 -0.67 22.47 5.58
N PHE A 110 0.44 22.63 6.29
CA PHE A 110 0.47 22.72 7.75
C PHE A 110 0.79 24.15 8.17
N LYS A 111 -0.13 24.79 8.90
CA LYS A 111 0.04 26.17 9.37
C LYS A 111 -0.04 26.22 10.90
N PRO A 112 1.10 26.18 11.62
CA PRO A 112 1.15 26.47 13.04
C PRO A 112 0.66 27.90 13.31
N ARG A 113 0.08 28.13 14.49
CA ARG A 113 -0.48 29.43 14.90
C ARG A 113 0.53 30.59 14.80
N ASP A 114 1.80 30.31 15.09
CA ASP A 114 2.85 31.32 15.27
C ASP A 114 4.04 31.15 14.30
N ARG A 115 3.86 30.46 13.15
CA ARG A 115 4.90 30.27 12.13
C ARG A 115 4.34 30.41 10.71
N GLU A 116 5.21 30.71 9.76
CA GLU A 116 4.85 30.57 8.34
C GLU A 116 4.42 29.12 8.06
N GLY A 117 3.35 28.98 7.26
CA GLY A 117 2.84 27.68 6.89
C GLY A 117 3.79 26.95 5.95
N PHE A 118 3.85 25.63 6.08
CA PHE A 118 4.59 24.76 5.18
C PHE A 118 3.61 24.02 4.27
N VAL A 119 3.96 23.91 2.99
CA VAL A 119 3.25 23.06 2.01
C VAL A 119 4.19 21.96 1.58
N GLY A 120 3.72 20.73 1.56
CA GLY A 120 4.51 19.60 1.08
C GLY A 120 3.67 18.38 0.79
N ASP A 121 4.33 17.37 0.22
CA ASP A 121 3.72 16.07 -0.02
C ASP A 121 3.61 15.30 1.29
N VAL A 122 2.38 15.03 1.68
CA VAL A 122 2.07 14.28 2.90
C VAL A 122 1.42 12.97 2.53
N GLU A 123 1.83 11.92 3.23
CA GLU A 123 1.13 10.64 3.23
C GLU A 123 -0.16 10.78 4.03
N THR A 124 -1.26 10.38 3.42
CA THR A 124 -2.61 10.57 3.97
C THR A 124 -3.32 9.24 4.22
N TRP A 125 -2.91 8.19 3.50
CA TRP A 125 -3.34 6.81 3.70
C TRP A 125 -2.21 5.87 3.28
N SER A 126 -2.02 4.77 3.99
CA SER A 126 -1.05 3.75 3.57
C SER A 126 -1.30 2.36 4.16
N LEU A 127 -0.76 1.37 3.46
CA LEU A 127 -0.61 0.00 3.90
C LEU A 127 0.84 -0.42 3.67
N TRP A 128 1.38 -1.23 4.57
CA TRP A 128 2.67 -1.86 4.36
C TRP A 128 2.75 -3.22 5.02
N THR A 129 3.66 -4.04 4.50
CA THR A 129 4.08 -5.30 5.10
C THR A 129 5.54 -5.55 4.81
N VAL A 130 6.13 -6.41 5.63
CA VAL A 130 7.43 -7.01 5.40
C VAL A 130 7.29 -8.52 5.51
N GLY A 131 8.04 -9.25 4.70
CA GLY A 131 7.91 -10.70 4.65
C GLY A 131 9.12 -11.38 4.06
N MET A 132 8.99 -12.70 3.95
CA MET A 132 9.93 -13.57 3.26
C MET A 132 9.16 -14.48 2.32
N VAL A 133 9.71 -14.69 1.14
CA VAL A 133 9.12 -15.57 0.12
C VAL A 133 10.22 -16.42 -0.51
N GLY A 134 9.91 -17.65 -0.89
CA GLY A 134 10.85 -18.48 -1.65
C GLY A 134 11.14 -17.86 -3.01
N GLN A 135 12.36 -18.03 -3.54
CA GLN A 135 12.75 -17.46 -4.84
C GLN A 135 11.80 -17.86 -5.98
N ARG A 136 11.19 -19.05 -5.90
CA ARG A 136 10.25 -19.58 -6.90
C ARG A 136 8.84 -19.02 -6.78
N ASP A 137 8.51 -18.36 -5.68
CA ASP A 137 7.17 -17.88 -5.36
C ASP A 137 7.10 -16.34 -5.50
N ILE A 138 7.95 -15.75 -6.34
CA ILE A 138 8.07 -14.29 -6.48
C ILE A 138 6.77 -13.60 -6.94
N ASP A 139 5.91 -14.33 -7.66
CA ASP A 139 4.57 -13.88 -8.05
C ASP A 139 3.68 -13.59 -6.83
N PHE A 140 3.98 -14.14 -5.64
CA PHE A 140 3.32 -13.80 -4.38
C PHE A 140 3.45 -12.31 -4.04
N ILE A 141 4.60 -11.69 -4.36
CA ILE A 141 4.81 -10.25 -4.11
C ILE A 141 3.88 -9.42 -5.00
N ALA A 142 3.78 -9.77 -6.28
CA ALA A 142 2.85 -9.12 -7.21
C ALA A 142 1.39 -9.31 -6.77
N GLY A 143 1.02 -10.52 -6.36
CA GLY A 143 -0.30 -10.82 -5.79
C GLY A 143 -0.61 -9.99 -4.54
N THR A 144 0.38 -9.82 -3.65
CA THR A 144 0.22 -9.00 -2.43
C THR A 144 0.03 -7.52 -2.76
N VAL A 145 0.75 -7.00 -3.77
CA VAL A 145 0.51 -5.64 -4.28
C VAL A 145 -0.92 -5.51 -4.80
N GLU A 146 -1.39 -6.47 -5.59
CA GLU A 146 -2.76 -6.46 -6.10
C GLU A 146 -3.82 -6.50 -4.99
N GLU A 147 -3.60 -7.27 -3.92
CA GLU A 147 -4.46 -7.29 -2.74
C GLU A 147 -4.48 -5.92 -2.03
N TYR A 148 -3.34 -5.25 -1.92
CA TYR A 148 -3.28 -3.91 -1.29
C TYR A 148 -3.95 -2.84 -2.14
N VAL A 149 -3.91 -2.98 -3.46
CA VAL A 149 -4.70 -2.13 -4.36
C VAL A 149 -6.20 -2.37 -4.16
N ASP A 150 -6.64 -3.62 -3.94
CA ASP A 150 -8.04 -3.90 -3.60
C ASP A 150 -8.46 -3.25 -2.26
N MET A 151 -7.58 -3.33 -1.26
CA MET A 151 -7.82 -2.68 0.03
C MET A 151 -7.91 -1.15 -0.11
N PHE A 152 -7.04 -0.54 -0.92
CA PHE A 152 -7.14 0.88 -1.26
C PHE A 152 -8.48 1.21 -1.94
N ILE A 153 -8.88 0.44 -2.95
CA ILE A 153 -10.16 0.64 -3.66
C ILE A 153 -11.34 0.56 -2.69
N SER A 154 -11.32 -0.43 -1.78
CA SER A 154 -12.35 -0.57 -0.75
C SER A 154 -12.36 0.61 0.21
N ALA A 155 -11.19 1.08 0.65
CA ALA A 155 -11.06 2.25 1.52
C ALA A 155 -11.59 3.52 0.82
N TYR A 156 -11.19 3.74 -0.44
CA TYR A 156 -11.64 4.86 -1.26
C TYR A 156 -13.16 4.89 -1.41
N TYR A 157 -13.80 3.76 -1.75
CA TYR A 157 -15.25 3.69 -1.93
C TYR A 157 -16.04 3.66 -0.61
N SER A 158 -15.38 3.45 0.54
CA SER A 158 -16.03 3.59 1.84
C SER A 158 -16.39 5.04 2.18
N VAL A 159 -15.69 6.01 1.56
CA VAL A 159 -15.88 7.46 1.78
C VAL A 159 -16.29 8.23 0.52
N ASN A 160 -16.20 7.61 -0.66
CA ASN A 160 -16.67 8.14 -1.94
C ASN A 160 -17.71 7.17 -2.52
N GLN A 161 -18.98 7.57 -2.58
CA GLN A 161 -20.01 6.70 -3.18
C GLN A 161 -19.77 6.59 -4.69
N ARG A 162 -19.99 5.40 -5.26
CA ARG A 162 -20.16 5.26 -6.71
C ARG A 162 -21.53 5.82 -7.07
N GLU A 163 -21.58 6.84 -7.91
CA GLU A 163 -22.82 7.22 -8.61
C GLU A 163 -23.25 6.12 -9.59
#